data_AF-A0AAW7B1B9-F1
#
_entry.id   AF-A0AAW7B1B9-F1
#
_cell.length_a   1.000
_cell.length_b   1.000
_cell.length_c   1.000
_cell.angle_alpha   90.00
_cell.angle_beta   90.00
_cell.angle_gamma   90.00
#
_symmetry.space_group_name_H-M   'P 1'
#
loop_
_entity.id
_entity.type
_entity.pdbx_description
1 polymer ?
#
loop_
_entity_poly.entity_id
_entity_poly.type
_entity_poly.pdbx_seq_one_letter_code
_entity_poly.pdbx_strand_id
1 'polypeptide(L)'
;MKFYRIFFLFSLEVFIKQTLNQWIYWAKRLIDHPDGMDMDAATRDLSRWIGYFQHERMAYLIVTALFAVLTMMGLILLVITPSWATMALVALIVILLVFHIHRYYLLENKTQELYGLLDQMIDIQREKKKLQQGHTQTRDKGIQNDPIP
;
A
#
# COMPACT_ATOMS: atom_id res chain seq x y z
N MET A 1 11.77 -27.37 10.56
CA MET A 1 10.70 -26.36 10.61
C MET A 1 11.20 -24.95 10.24
N LYS A 2 11.67 -24.73 9.01
CA LYS A 2 12.05 -23.37 8.51
C LYS A 2 11.54 -23.06 7.08
N PHE A 3 10.90 -24.02 6.40
CA PHE A 3 10.44 -23.87 5.01
C PHE A 3 9.08 -23.16 4.85
N TYR A 4 8.25 -23.12 5.90
CA TYR A 4 6.95 -22.44 5.82
C TYR A 4 7.08 -20.91 5.75
N ARG A 5 8.18 -20.30 6.22
CA ARG A 5 8.31 -18.82 6.24
C ARG A 5 8.59 -18.23 4.86
N ILE A 6 9.31 -18.94 3.97
CA ILE A 6 9.51 -18.51 2.58
C ILE A 6 8.24 -18.72 1.74
N PHE A 7 7.55 -19.86 1.92
CA PHE A 7 6.31 -20.14 1.18
C PHE A 7 5.15 -19.25 1.65
N PHE A 8 5.13 -18.89 2.93
CA PHE A 8 4.19 -17.93 3.51
C PHE A 8 4.34 -16.55 2.87
N LEU A 9 5.56 -16.08 2.60
CA LEU A 9 5.76 -14.80 1.91
C LEU A 9 5.21 -14.83 0.48
N PHE A 10 5.37 -15.94 -0.26
CA PHE A 10 4.78 -16.11 -1.60
C PHE A 10 3.25 -16.17 -1.56
N SER A 11 2.68 -16.89 -0.60
CA SER A 11 1.23 -16.98 -0.36
C SER A 11 0.62 -15.66 0.12
N LEU A 12 1.36 -14.89 0.93
CA LEU A 12 0.91 -13.62 1.48
C LEU A 12 0.61 -12.61 0.37
N GLU A 13 1.41 -12.53 -0.67
CA GLU A 13 1.12 -11.57 -1.75
C GLU A 13 -0.07 -11.96 -2.62
N VAL A 14 -0.24 -13.25 -2.90
CA VAL A 14 -1.41 -13.71 -3.64
C VAL A 14 -2.67 -13.48 -2.80
N PHE A 15 -2.59 -13.72 -1.49
CA PHE A 15 -3.66 -13.45 -0.54
C PHE A 15 -3.95 -11.95 -0.38
N ILE A 16 -2.91 -11.11 -0.23
CA ILE A 16 -3.01 -9.65 -0.14
C ILE A 16 -3.66 -9.09 -1.40
N LYS A 17 -3.33 -9.58 -2.59
CA LYS A 17 -4.01 -9.14 -3.82
C LYS A 17 -5.49 -9.46 -3.83
N GLN A 18 -5.86 -10.66 -3.39
CA GLN A 18 -7.26 -11.07 -3.36
C GLN A 18 -8.05 -10.27 -2.31
N THR A 19 -7.49 -10.10 -1.11
CA THR A 19 -8.13 -9.29 -0.08
C THR A 19 -8.18 -7.82 -0.47
N LEU A 20 -7.09 -7.25 -1.00
CA LEU A 20 -7.03 -5.85 -1.42
C LEU A 20 -8.04 -5.53 -2.52
N ASN A 21 -8.21 -6.40 -3.52
CA ASN A 21 -9.22 -6.16 -4.55
C ASN A 21 -10.64 -6.18 -3.97
N GLN A 22 -10.92 -7.04 -2.99
CA GLN A 22 -12.20 -7.05 -2.26
C GLN A 22 -12.39 -5.76 -1.45
N TRP A 23 -11.34 -5.29 -0.77
CA TRP A 23 -11.34 -4.04 -0.01
C TRP A 23 -11.48 -2.80 -0.90
N ILE A 24 -10.79 -2.75 -2.04
CA ILE A 24 -10.90 -1.68 -3.04
C ILE A 24 -12.32 -1.67 -3.61
N TYR A 25 -12.87 -2.83 -3.94
CA TYR A 25 -14.25 -2.93 -4.45
C TYR A 25 -15.27 -2.43 -3.41
N TRP A 26 -15.12 -2.84 -2.15
CA TRP A 26 -15.93 -2.33 -1.05
C TRP A 26 -15.76 -0.81 -0.89
N ALA A 27 -14.53 -0.32 -0.87
CA ALA A 27 -14.21 1.10 -0.72
C ALA A 27 -14.77 1.97 -1.87
N LYS A 28 -14.68 1.52 -3.12
CA LYS A 28 -15.31 2.21 -4.26
C LYS A 28 -16.82 2.26 -4.12
N ARG A 29 -17.44 1.15 -3.71
CA ARG A 29 -18.88 1.09 -3.48
C ARG A 29 -19.35 2.03 -2.37
N LEU A 30 -18.49 2.30 -1.37
CA LEU A 30 -18.76 3.29 -0.33
C LEU A 30 -18.67 4.73 -0.81
N ILE A 31 -17.73 5.01 -1.71
CA ILE A 31 -17.60 6.33 -2.34
C ILE A 31 -18.86 6.65 -3.15
N ASP A 32 -19.41 5.67 -3.88
CA ASP A 32 -20.64 5.83 -4.68
C ASP A 32 -21.92 5.95 -3.84
N HIS A 33 -21.96 5.39 -2.63
CA HIS A 33 -23.11 5.44 -1.72
C HIS A 33 -22.72 5.88 -0.31
N PRO A 34 -22.55 7.19 -0.06
CA PRO A 34 -21.98 7.69 1.19
C PRO A 34 -23.00 7.82 2.33
N ASP A 35 -24.08 7.04 2.30
CA ASP A 35 -25.26 7.20 3.15
C ASP A 35 -25.09 6.44 4.49
N GLY A 36 -25.12 7.18 5.60
CA GLY A 36 -25.15 6.64 6.97
C GLY A 36 -23.84 6.06 7.55
N MET A 37 -22.68 6.18 6.88
CA MET A 37 -21.44 5.54 7.34
C MET A 37 -20.40 6.50 7.96
N ASP A 38 -19.70 6.01 8.99
CA ASP A 38 -18.51 6.64 9.57
C ASP A 38 -17.32 6.55 8.60
N MET A 39 -17.20 7.57 7.76
CA MET A 39 -16.11 7.73 6.80
C MET A 39 -14.74 7.90 7.48
N ASP A 40 -14.71 8.31 8.75
CA ASP A 40 -13.47 8.36 9.52
C ASP A 40 -12.98 6.95 9.85
N ALA A 41 -13.89 5.99 10.10
CA ALA A 41 -13.53 4.58 10.28
C ALA A 41 -12.93 3.97 9.01
N ALA A 42 -13.57 4.19 7.86
CA ALA A 42 -13.06 3.69 6.58
C ALA A 42 -11.66 4.26 6.26
N THR A 43 -11.45 5.56 6.51
CA THR A 43 -10.16 6.23 6.30
C THR A 43 -9.07 5.70 7.25
N ARG A 44 -9.42 5.42 8.52
CA ARG A 44 -8.50 4.81 9.50
C ARG A 44 -8.06 3.40 9.08
N ASP A 45 -8.98 2.61 8.55
CA ASP A 45 -8.64 1.26 8.10
C ASP A 45 -7.78 1.32 6.83
N LEU A 46 -8.13 2.17 5.86
CA LEU A 46 -7.35 2.34 4.63
C LEU A 46 -5.91 2.79 4.90
N SER A 47 -5.72 3.75 5.82
CA SER A 47 -4.38 4.21 6.22
C SER A 47 -3.57 3.13 6.92
N ARG A 48 -4.20 2.27 7.73
CA ARG A 48 -3.54 1.08 8.31
C ARG A 48 -3.08 0.12 7.22
N TRP A 49 -3.93 -0.17 6.23
CA TRP A 49 -3.58 -1.01 5.09
C TRP A 49 -2.40 -0.43 4.30
N ILE A 50 -2.42 0.87 4.01
CA ILE A 50 -1.31 1.58 3.37
C ILE A 50 0.00 1.40 4.15
N GLY A 51 -0.05 1.48 5.49
CA GLY A 51 1.11 1.25 6.35
C GLY A 51 1.68 -0.17 6.22
N TYR A 52 0.83 -1.19 6.14
CA TYR A 52 1.28 -2.57 5.87
C TYR A 52 2.00 -2.69 4.53
N PHE A 53 1.49 -2.06 3.46
CA PHE A 53 2.17 -2.04 2.15
C PHE A 53 3.53 -1.31 2.21
N GLN A 54 3.64 -0.26 3.03
CA GLN A 54 4.91 0.45 3.22
C GLN A 54 5.94 -0.41 3.96
N HIS A 55 5.51 -1.18 4.97
CA HIS A 55 6.38 -2.12 5.67
C HIS A 55 6.96 -3.19 4.74
N GLU A 56 6.16 -3.72 3.81
CA GLU A 56 6.64 -4.69 2.82
C GLU A 56 7.72 -4.09 1.91
N ARG A 57 7.57 -2.83 1.49
CA ARG A 57 8.60 -2.12 0.71
C ARG A 57 9.91 -1.96 1.48
N MET A 58 9.86 -1.62 2.77
CA MET A 58 11.06 -1.51 3.61
C MET A 58 11.76 -2.86 3.77
N ALA A 59 11.01 -3.92 4.02
CA ALA A 59 11.55 -5.27 4.11
C ALA A 59 12.22 -5.70 2.79
N TYR A 60 11.59 -5.37 1.66
CA TYR A 60 12.15 -5.62 0.34
C TYR A 60 13.49 -4.89 0.12
N LEU A 61 13.58 -3.60 0.48
CA LEU A 61 14.84 -2.84 0.40
C LEU A 61 15.96 -3.46 1.24
N ILE A 62 15.65 -3.91 2.45
CA ILE A 62 16.64 -4.55 3.34
C ILE A 62 17.11 -5.90 2.77
N VAL A 63 16.18 -6.73 2.28
CA VAL A 63 16.49 -8.04 1.70
C VAL A 63 17.30 -7.88 0.40
N THR A 64 16.94 -6.95 -0.47
CA THR A 64 17.69 -6.65 -1.69
C THR A 64 19.07 -6.05 -1.39
N ALA A 65 19.20 -5.19 -0.37
CA ALA A 65 20.50 -4.65 0.05
C ALA A 65 21.44 -5.77 0.56
N LEU A 66 20.92 -6.71 1.35
CA LEU A 66 21.68 -7.89 1.80
C LEU A 66 22.14 -8.73 0.60
N PHE A 67 21.25 -9.02 -0.35
CA PHE A 67 21.64 -9.75 -1.56
C PHE A 67 22.64 -8.98 -2.42
N ALA A 68 22.54 -7.66 -2.51
CA ALA A 68 23.51 -6.85 -3.24
C ALA A 68 24.92 -6.97 -2.63
N VAL A 69 25.03 -6.89 -1.29
CA VAL A 69 26.30 -7.09 -0.59
C VAL A 69 26.84 -8.51 -0.80
N LEU A 70 25.97 -9.53 -0.68
CA LEU A 70 26.34 -10.91 -0.95
C LEU A 70 26.77 -11.15 -2.40
N THR A 71 26.14 -10.48 -3.37
CA THR A 71 26.51 -10.54 -4.78
C THR A 71 27.89 -9.93 -4.99
N MET A 72 28.15 -8.77 -4.40
CA MET A 72 29.46 -8.11 -4.46
C MET A 72 30.56 -8.99 -3.86
N MET A 73 30.31 -9.60 -2.69
CA MET A 73 31.23 -10.58 -2.11
C MET A 73 31.40 -11.80 -3.02
N GLY A 74 30.31 -12.35 -3.56
CA GLY A 74 30.33 -13.50 -4.46
C GLY A 74 31.13 -13.23 -5.74
N LEU A 75 31.03 -12.03 -6.31
CA LEU A 75 31.82 -11.60 -7.46
C LEU A 75 33.31 -11.53 -7.14
N ILE A 76 33.69 -11.00 -5.97
CA ILE A 76 35.09 -10.98 -5.51
C ILE A 76 35.62 -12.41 -5.35
N LEU A 77 34.85 -13.31 -4.74
CA LEU A 77 35.22 -14.72 -4.62
C LEU A 77 35.35 -15.41 -5.99
N LEU A 78 34.50 -15.06 -6.95
CA LEU A 78 34.56 -15.61 -8.31
C LEU A 78 35.86 -15.22 -9.02
N VAL A 79 36.35 -14.00 -8.80
CA VAL A 79 37.61 -13.50 -9.39
C VAL A 79 38.84 -14.17 -8.76
N ILE A 80 38.84 -14.37 -7.43
CA ILE A 80 39.97 -14.98 -6.71
C ILE A 80 40.00 -16.50 -6.92
N THR A 81 38.84 -17.15 -6.83
CA THR A 81 38.72 -18.61 -6.90
C THR A 81 37.59 -18.98 -7.87
N PRO A 82 37.86 -18.95 -9.19
CA PRO A 82 36.89 -19.36 -10.18
C PRO A 82 36.67 -20.87 -10.09
N SER A 83 35.48 -21.26 -9.66
CA SER A 83 35.05 -22.65 -9.54
C SER A 83 33.61 -22.79 -9.97
N TRP A 84 33.21 -23.99 -10.38
CA TRP A 84 31.82 -24.29 -10.71
C TRP A 84 30.87 -23.99 -9.53
N ALA A 85 31.35 -24.17 -8.29
CA ALA A 85 30.60 -23.86 -7.08
C ALA A 85 30.38 -22.34 -6.89
N THR A 86 31.41 -21.51 -7.11
CA THR A 86 31.31 -20.05 -6.99
C THR A 86 30.46 -19.45 -8.11
N MET A 87 30.54 -19.99 -9.33
CA MET A 87 29.65 -19.60 -10.44
C MET A 87 28.19 -19.93 -10.13
N ALA A 88 27.91 -21.15 -9.63
CA ALA A 88 26.55 -21.55 -9.25
C ALA A 88 25.98 -20.68 -8.12
N LEU A 89 26.82 -20.32 -7.13
CA LEU A 89 26.43 -19.41 -6.04
C LEU A 89 26.02 -18.04 -6.56
N VAL A 90 26.83 -17.42 -7.43
CA VAL A 90 26.53 -16.10 -8.02
C VAL A 90 25.29 -16.18 -8.91
N ALA A 91 25.16 -17.20 -9.75
CA ALA A 91 23.98 -17.40 -10.59
C ALA A 91 22.69 -17.55 -9.76
N LEU A 92 22.74 -18.30 -8.65
CA LEU A 92 21.62 -18.44 -7.73
C LEU A 92 21.19 -17.09 -7.14
N ILE A 93 22.16 -16.28 -6.70
CA ILE A 93 21.89 -14.95 -6.13
C ILE A 93 21.27 -14.02 -7.20
N VAL A 94 21.75 -14.07 -8.44
CA VAL A 94 21.21 -13.27 -9.55
C VAL A 94 19.78 -13.68 -9.92
N ILE A 95 19.49 -14.98 -9.98
CA ILE A 95 18.13 -15.48 -10.23
C ILE A 95 17.17 -15.02 -9.13
N LEU A 96 17.61 -15.07 -7.86
CA LEU A 96 16.84 -14.53 -6.74
C LEU A 96 16.57 -13.03 -6.92
N LEU A 97 17.56 -12.27 -7.38
CA LEU A 97 17.46 -10.83 -7.62
C LEU A 97 16.41 -10.50 -8.71
N VAL A 98 16.43 -11.23 -9.83
CA VAL A 98 15.49 -11.04 -10.94
C VAL A 98 14.06 -11.42 -10.54
N PHE A 99 13.89 -12.57 -9.88
CA PHE A 99 12.58 -13.00 -9.39
C PHE A 99 11.99 -12.00 -8.38
N HIS A 100 12.84 -11.35 -7.58
CA HIS A 100 12.42 -10.31 -6.66
C HIS A 100 11.92 -9.05 -7.38
N ILE A 101 12.64 -8.55 -8.40
CA ILE A 101 12.27 -7.30 -9.09
C ILE A 101 10.91 -7.39 -9.77
N HIS A 102 10.58 -8.54 -10.38
CA HIS A 102 9.27 -8.73 -11.01
C HIS A 102 8.11 -8.50 -10.02
N ARG A 103 8.28 -9.02 -8.80
CA ARG A 103 7.29 -8.96 -7.73
C ARG A 103 7.01 -7.52 -7.28
N TYR A 104 8.06 -6.71 -7.26
CA TYR A 104 8.02 -5.30 -6.84
C TYR A 104 7.05 -4.46 -7.68
N TYR A 105 7.08 -4.59 -9.01
CA TYR A 105 6.25 -3.79 -9.92
C TYR A 105 4.74 -3.99 -9.71
N LEU A 106 4.35 -5.18 -9.24
CA LEU A 106 2.95 -5.52 -9.05
C LEU A 106 2.42 -4.93 -7.73
N LEU A 107 3.27 -4.84 -6.71
CA LEU A 107 2.92 -4.25 -5.41
C LEU A 107 2.80 -2.72 -5.50
N GLU A 108 3.66 -2.10 -6.32
CA GLU A 108 3.67 -0.66 -6.52
C GLU A 108 2.37 -0.16 -7.18
N ASN A 109 1.93 -0.79 -8.26
CA ASN A 109 0.65 -0.45 -8.93
C ASN A 109 -0.54 -0.51 -7.95
N LYS A 110 -0.55 -1.48 -7.04
CA LYS A 110 -1.64 -1.66 -6.08
C LYS A 110 -1.64 -0.61 -4.97
N THR A 111 -0.46 -0.17 -4.54
CA THR A 111 -0.37 0.91 -3.54
C THR A 111 -0.81 2.25 -4.13
N GLN A 112 -0.43 2.53 -5.39
CA GLN A 112 -0.86 3.75 -6.09
C GLN A 112 -2.37 3.83 -6.25
N GLU A 113 -3.02 2.70 -6.58
CA GLU A 113 -4.48 2.61 -6.61
C GLU A 113 -5.09 2.93 -5.25
N LEU A 114 -4.52 2.41 -4.15
CA LEU A 114 -5.01 2.64 -2.79
C LEU A 114 -4.86 4.10 -2.34
N TYR A 115 -3.76 4.77 -2.70
CA TYR A 115 -3.57 6.20 -2.45
C TYR A 115 -4.60 7.05 -3.20
N GLY A 116 -4.92 6.70 -4.45
CA GLY A 116 -5.97 7.39 -5.22
C GLY A 116 -7.35 7.27 -4.59
N LEU A 117 -7.69 6.12 -4.02
CA LEU A 117 -8.93 5.96 -3.26
C LEU A 117 -8.95 6.79 -1.97
N LEU A 118 -7.82 6.82 -1.24
CA LEU A 118 -7.72 7.60 0.00
C LEU A 118 -7.95 9.09 -0.27
N ASP A 119 -7.36 9.63 -1.33
CA ASP A 119 -7.46 11.05 -1.68
C ASP A 119 -8.92 11.43 -2.02
N GLN A 120 -9.61 10.58 -2.79
CA GLN A 120 -11.03 10.74 -3.09
C GLN A 120 -11.90 10.76 -1.83
N MET A 121 -11.64 9.87 -0.87
CA MET A 121 -12.37 9.86 0.41
C MET A 121 -12.16 11.14 1.21
N ILE A 122 -10.92 11.64 1.28
CA ILE A 122 -10.58 12.88 2.01
C ILE A 122 -11.27 14.09 1.36
N ASP A 123 -11.31 14.16 0.04
CA ASP A 123 -11.95 15.27 -0.67
C ASP A 123 -13.47 15.27 -0.48
N ILE A 124 -14.14 14.12 -0.53
CA ILE A 124 -15.58 14.00 -0.23
C ILE A 124 -15.86 14.44 1.21
N GLN A 125 -15.01 14.07 2.17
CA GLN A 125 -15.13 14.54 3.56
C GLN A 125 -14.99 16.06 3.66
N ARG A 126 -14.01 16.62 2.97
CA ARG A 126 -13.77 18.08 2.95
C ARG A 126 -14.97 18.83 2.37
N GLU A 127 -15.58 18.30 1.30
CA GLU A 127 -16.75 18.90 0.66
C GLU A 127 -18.00 18.81 1.55
N LYS A 128 -18.29 17.64 2.14
CA LYS A 128 -19.39 17.50 3.11
C LYS A 128 -19.25 18.45 4.30
N LYS A 129 -18.03 18.64 4.81
CA LYS A 129 -17.76 19.56 5.92
C LYS A 129 -18.00 21.03 5.53
N LYS A 130 -17.64 21.43 4.29
CA LYS A 130 -17.95 22.76 3.74
C LYS A 130 -19.46 22.98 3.57
N LEU A 131 -20.19 21.99 3.08
CA LEU A 131 -21.64 22.06 2.90
C LEU A 131 -22.37 22.18 4.25
N GLN A 132 -21.94 21.43 5.27
CA GLN A 132 -22.49 21.54 6.63
C GLN A 132 -22.20 22.91 7.25
N GLN A 133 -21.00 23.46 7.07
CA GLN A 133 -20.63 24.79 7.58
C GLN A 133 -21.37 25.93 6.84
N GLY A 134 -21.56 25.81 5.53
CA GLY A 134 -22.33 26.78 4.74
C GLY A 134 -23.82 26.81 5.12
N HIS A 135 -24.42 25.66 5.47
CA HIS A 135 -25.82 25.58 5.88
C HIS A 135 -26.08 26.15 7.29
N THR A 136 -25.11 26.04 8.21
CA THR A 136 -25.19 26.67 9.53
C THR A 136 -25.14 28.21 9.43
N GLN A 137 -24.38 28.75 8.47
CA GLN A 137 -24.22 30.20 8.31
C GLN A 137 -25.40 30.90 7.59
N THR A 138 -26.17 30.19 6.75
CA THR A 138 -27.45 30.70 6.19
C THR A 138 -28.62 30.58 7.16
N ARG A 139 -28.62 29.57 8.05
CA ARG A 139 -29.67 29.43 9.08
C ARG A 139 -29.62 30.54 10.13
N ASP A 140 -28.41 31.04 10.45
CA ASP A 140 -28.22 32.13 11.42
C ASP A 140 -28.61 33.51 10.84
N LYS A 141 -28.40 33.73 9.54
CA LYS A 141 -28.80 34.97 8.85
C LYS A 141 -30.30 35.08 8.55
N GLY A 142 -31.06 33.98 8.69
CA GLY A 142 -32.50 33.94 8.46
C GLY A 142 -33.36 34.28 9.67
N ILE A 143 -32.78 34.40 10.88
CA ILE A 143 -33.52 34.68 12.13
C ILE A 143 -33.44 36.16 12.54
N GLN A 144 -32.59 36.96 11.89
CA GLN A 144 -32.33 38.36 12.25
C GLN A 144 -33.21 39.40 11.51
N ASN A 145 -34.16 38.99 10.66
CA ASN A 145 -34.87 39.91 9.74
C ASN A 145 -36.41 39.91 9.84
N ASP A 146 -36.99 39.69 11.03
CA ASP A 146 -38.40 40.07 11.28
C ASP A 146 -38.43 41.36 12.11
N PRO A 147 -38.92 42.49 11.56
CA PRO A 147 -39.24 43.65 12.37
C PRO A 147 -40.34 43.27 13.37
N ILE A 148 -40.06 43.43 14.66
CA ILE A 148 -41.08 43.31 15.70
C ILE A 148 -42.13 44.41 15.44
N PRO A 149 -43.44 44.06 15.36
CA PRO A 149 -44.51 45.01 15.05
C PRO A 149 -44.66 46.11 16.11
#